data_AF-A0A085Z425-F1
#
_entry.id   AF-A0A085Z425-F1
#
_cell.length_a   1.000
_cell.length_b   1.000
_cell.length_c   1.000
_cell.angle_alpha   90.00
_cell.angle_beta   90.00
_cell.angle_gamma   90.00
#
_symmetry.space_group_name_H-M   'P 1'
#
loop_
_entity.id
_entity.type
_entity.pdbx_description
1 polymer ?
#
loop_
_entity_poly.entity_id
_entity_poly.type
_entity_poly.pdbx_seq_one_letter_code
_entity_poly.pdbx_strand_id
1 'polypeptide(L)'
;MAARMRYKNIMMYAIASLAPSQKILAFLKLYKEFKYYPGSLPYEIPFTRQEIANMIGISVETVIRNIKELEKNGELKIIKRKIFI
;
A
#
# COMPACT_ATOMS: atom_id res chain seq x y z
N MET A 1 4.35 5.27 22.83
CA MET A 1 3.83 3.97 22.34
C MET A 1 2.35 3.99 21.93
N ALA A 2 1.51 4.93 22.40
CA ALA A 2 0.08 4.99 22.07
C ALA A 2 -0.28 5.59 20.68
N ALA A 3 0.56 6.47 20.12
CA ALA A 3 0.30 7.07 18.81
C ALA A 3 0.25 6.01 17.68
N ARG A 4 1.11 4.99 17.73
CA ARG A 4 1.18 3.93 16.69
C ARG A 4 -0.10 3.08 16.60
N MET A 5 -0.73 2.75 17.74
CA MET A 5 -1.96 1.96 17.76
C MET A 5 -3.19 2.78 17.31
N ARG A 6 -3.28 4.05 17.71
CA ARG A 6 -4.38 4.92 17.27
C ARG A 6 -4.37 5.14 15.77
N TYR A 7 -3.20 5.34 15.18
CA TYR A 7 -3.09 5.51 13.73
C TYR A 7 -3.41 4.25 12.94
N LYS A 8 -3.01 3.06 13.41
CA LYS A 8 -3.35 1.79 12.73
C LYS A 8 -4.87 1.61 12.58
N ASN A 9 -5.63 1.94 13.63
CA ASN A 9 -7.08 1.87 13.60
C ASN A 9 -7.68 2.96 12.69
N ILE A 10 -7.24 4.22 12.82
CA ILE A 10 -7.70 5.33 11.96
C ILE A 10 -7.41 5.06 10.49
N MET A 11 -6.24 4.49 10.16
CA MET A 11 -5.85 4.09 8.81
C MET A 11 -6.81 3.04 8.24
N MET A 12 -7.11 1.99 9.01
CA MET A 12 -8.04 0.95 8.60
C MET A 12 -9.44 1.51 8.34
N TYR A 13 -9.91 2.45 9.17
CA TYR A 13 -11.18 3.15 8.95
C TYR A 13 -11.14 4.10 7.73
N ALA A 14 -10.04 4.83 7.53
CA ALA A 14 -9.90 5.80 6.44
C ALA A 14 -9.91 5.14 5.06
N ILE A 15 -9.36 3.93 4.95
CA ILE A 15 -9.37 3.19 3.69
C ILE A 15 -10.60 2.30 3.54
N ALA A 16 -11.34 1.97 4.60
CA ALA A 16 -12.46 1.01 4.56
C ALA A 16 -13.50 1.29 3.47
N SER A 17 -13.81 2.57 3.21
CA SER A 17 -14.81 3.01 2.24
C SER A 17 -14.27 3.29 0.83
N LEU A 18 -12.95 3.15 0.61
CA LEU A 18 -12.33 3.43 -0.69
C LEU A 18 -12.48 2.27 -1.69
N ALA A 19 -12.43 2.59 -2.97
CA ALA A 19 -12.29 1.59 -4.03
C ALA A 19 -10.99 0.77 -3.84
N PRO A 20 -10.93 -0.51 -4.27
CA PRO A 20 -9.77 -1.38 -4.03
C PRO A 20 -8.42 -0.80 -4.50
N SER A 21 -8.38 -0.14 -5.65
CA SER A 21 -7.18 0.55 -6.16
C SER A 21 -6.74 1.68 -5.23
N GLN A 22 -7.68 2.52 -4.81
CA GLN A 22 -7.45 3.62 -3.88
C GLN A 22 -7.01 3.13 -2.50
N LYS A 23 -7.58 2.01 -2.00
CA LYS A 23 -7.16 1.35 -0.76
C LYS A 23 -5.69 0.95 -0.79
N ILE A 24 -5.28 0.27 -1.87
CA ILE A 24 -3.91 -0.20 -2.05
C ILE A 24 -2.95 0.98 -2.10
N LEU A 25 -3.26 1.98 -2.92
CA LEU A 25 -2.42 3.17 -3.06
C LEU A 25 -2.29 3.95 -1.74
N ALA A 26 -3.39 4.17 -1.03
CA ALA A 26 -3.40 4.85 0.26
C ALA A 26 -2.58 4.08 1.30
N PHE A 27 -2.75 2.76 1.38
CA PHE A 27 -1.96 1.91 2.27
C PHE A 27 -0.45 2.03 1.99
N LEU A 28 -0.05 1.98 0.72
CA LEU A 28 1.36 2.03 0.33
C LEU A 28 1.98 3.42 0.57
N LYS A 29 1.26 4.51 0.24
CA LYS A 29 1.69 5.90 0.47
C LYS A 29 1.86 6.17 1.97
N LEU A 30 0.88 5.78 2.79
CA LEU A 30 0.98 5.93 4.24
C LEU A 30 2.10 5.07 4.85
N TYR A 31 2.29 3.84 4.37
CA TYR A 31 3.40 3.01 4.84
C TYR A 31 4.75 3.67 4.57
N LYS A 32 4.90 4.27 3.38
CA LYS A 32 6.07 5.06 3.02
C LYS A 32 6.23 6.29 3.93
N GLU A 33 5.19 7.08 4.15
CA GLU A 33 5.24 8.24 5.07
C GLU A 33 5.59 7.83 6.51
N PHE A 34 5.09 6.68 6.97
CA PHE A 34 5.36 6.20 8.32
C PHE A 34 6.79 5.68 8.52
N LYS A 35 7.39 5.11 7.46
CA LYS A 35 8.72 4.48 7.52
C LYS A 35 9.85 5.36 6.99
N TYR A 36 9.55 6.42 6.24
CA TYR A 36 10.56 7.09 5.41
C TYR A 36 10.59 8.62 5.57
N TYR A 37 11.80 9.16 5.64
CA TYR A 37 12.13 10.60 5.57
C TYR A 37 12.52 10.94 4.11
N PRO A 38 12.23 12.13 3.57
CA PRO A 38 12.02 12.44 2.12
C PRO A 38 13.24 12.38 1.17
N GLY A 39 14.10 11.34 1.22
CA GLY A 39 15.40 11.37 0.55
C GLY A 39 15.68 10.40 -0.62
N SER A 40 14.97 9.27 -0.77
CA SER A 40 15.29 8.29 -1.82
C SER A 40 14.05 7.63 -2.39
N LEU A 41 13.59 8.21 -3.49
CA LEU A 41 12.73 7.56 -4.47
C LEU A 41 13.63 6.76 -5.43
N PRO A 42 13.22 5.55 -5.87
CA PRO A 42 12.00 4.83 -5.51
C PRO A 42 12.16 3.98 -4.22
N TYR A 43 11.13 3.95 -3.36
CA TYR A 43 11.14 3.16 -2.13
C TYR A 43 10.58 1.75 -2.39
N GLU A 44 11.36 0.73 -2.00
CA GLU A 44 10.90 -0.66 -2.06
C GLU A 44 9.92 -0.95 -0.92
N ILE A 45 8.73 -1.42 -1.26
CA ILE A 45 7.74 -1.90 -0.30
C ILE A 45 8.09 -3.35 0.09
N PRO A 46 8.44 -3.64 1.35
CA PRO A 46 8.85 -4.97 1.80
C PRO A 46 7.61 -5.84 2.15
N PHE A 47 6.58 -5.81 1.31
CA PHE A 47 5.37 -6.62 1.50
C PHE A 47 5.05 -7.43 0.27
N THR A 48 4.64 -8.67 0.50
CA THR A 48 4.05 -9.51 -0.53
C THR A 48 2.62 -9.06 -0.85
N ARG A 49 2.14 -9.42 -2.03
CA ARG A 49 0.75 -9.15 -2.45
C ARG A 49 -0.28 -9.78 -1.50
N GLN A 50 0.08 -10.91 -0.89
CA GLN A 50 -0.75 -11.60 0.08
C GLN A 50 -0.78 -10.89 1.43
N GLU A 51 0.35 -10.36 1.90
CA GLU A 51 0.37 -9.51 3.09
C GLU A 51 -0.43 -8.23 2.90
N ILE A 52 -0.32 -7.58 1.73
CA ILE A 52 -1.13 -6.40 1.38
C ILE A 52 -2.63 -6.76 1.40
N ALA A 53 -3.00 -7.89 0.81
CA ALA A 53 -4.37 -8.41 0.80
C ALA A 53 -4.91 -8.63 2.23
N ASN A 54 -4.12 -9.28 3.09
CA ASN A 54 -4.45 -9.54 4.47
C ASN A 54 -4.56 -8.25 5.30
N MET A 55 -3.73 -7.23 5.03
CA MET A 55 -3.78 -5.96 5.77
C MET A 55 -4.96 -5.08 5.35
N ILE A 56 -5.37 -5.13 4.09
CA ILE A 56 -6.47 -4.30 3.55
C ILE A 56 -7.83 -5.02 3.64
N GLY A 57 -7.83 -6.35 3.80
CA GLY A 57 -9.05 -7.16 3.89
C GLY A 57 -9.72 -7.37 2.54
N ILE A 58 -8.94 -7.56 1.47
CA ILE A 58 -9.43 -7.86 0.11
C ILE A 58 -8.71 -9.06 -0.47
N SER A 59 -9.27 -9.71 -1.49
CA SER A 59 -8.66 -10.89 -2.11
C SER A 59 -7.30 -10.59 -2.76
N VAL A 60 -6.37 -11.54 -2.71
CA VAL A 60 -5.04 -11.44 -3.33
C VAL A 60 -5.15 -11.16 -4.83
N GLU A 61 -6.14 -11.74 -5.51
CA GLU A 61 -6.42 -11.50 -6.92
C GLU A 61 -6.81 -10.04 -7.20
N THR A 62 -7.65 -9.45 -6.34
CA THR A 62 -8.03 -8.03 -6.41
C THR A 62 -6.79 -7.16 -6.24
N VAL A 63 -5.91 -7.49 -5.30
CA VAL A 63 -4.62 -6.80 -5.12
C VAL A 63 -3.77 -6.89 -6.37
N ILE A 64 -3.59 -8.09 -6.94
CA ILE A 64 -2.80 -8.30 -8.16
C ILE A 64 -3.35 -7.46 -9.32
N ARG A 65 -4.67 -7.50 -9.55
CA ARG A 65 -5.32 -6.76 -10.65
C ARG A 65 -5.14 -5.26 -10.49
N ASN A 66 -5.40 -4.72 -9.29
CA ASN A 66 -5.31 -3.29 -9.04
C ASN A 66 -3.84 -2.80 -9.02
N ILE A 67 -2.89 -3.60 -8.54
CA ILE A 67 -1.46 -3.24 -8.59
C ILE A 67 -0.99 -3.10 -10.04
N LYS A 68 -1.40 -4.00 -10.94
CA LYS A 68 -1.09 -3.87 -12.37
C LYS A 68 -1.72 -2.63 -13.00
N GLU A 69 -2.94 -2.30 -12.61
CA GLU A 69 -3.63 -1.08 -13.08
C GLU A 69 -2.91 0.18 -12.58
N LEU A 70 -2.52 0.22 -11.31
CA LEU A 70 -1.73 1.29 -10.72
C LEU A 70 -0.35 1.42 -11.37
N GLU A 71 0.28 0.30 -11.74
CA GLU A 71 1.54 0.31 -12.49
C GLU A 71 1.36 0.95 -13.87
N LYS A 72 0.30 0.57 -14.60
CA LYS A 72 -0.04 1.15 -15.91
C LYS A 72 -0.33 2.65 -15.81
N ASN A 73 -0.92 3.08 -14.70
CA ASN A 73 -1.20 4.49 -14.43
C ASN A 73 0.03 5.28 -13.95
N GLY A 74 1.18 4.62 -13.72
CA GLY A 74 2.42 5.27 -13.28
C GLY A 74 2.49 5.57 -11.78
N GLU A 75 1.49 5.15 -10.99
CA GLU A 75 1.43 5.38 -9.55
C GLU A 75 2.41 4.50 -8.77
N LEU A 76 2.82 3.36 -9.33
CA LEU A 76 3.82 2.45 -8.76
C LEU A 76 4.61 1.75 -9.86
N LYS A 77 5.74 1.14 -9.50
CA LYS A 77 6.53 0.29 -10.41
C LYS A 77 6.72 -1.09 -9.84
N ILE A 78 6.71 -2.10 -10.69
CA ILE A 78 7.02 -3.47 -10.31
C ILE A 78 8.37 -3.85 -10.94
N ILE A 79 9.40 -4.02 -10.12
CA ILE A 79 10.74 -4.40 -10.58
C ILE A 79 11.13 -5.70 -9.89
N LYS A 80 11.45 -6.76 -10.64
CA LYS A 80 11.80 -8.09 -10.10
C LYS A 80 10.81 -8.61 -9.04
N ARG A 81 9.50 -8.50 -9.33
CA ARG A 81 8.37 -8.87 -8.44
C ARG A 81 8.18 -8.00 -7.19
N LYS A 82 9.06 -7.04 -6.93
CA LYS A 82 8.96 -6.08 -5.82
C LYS A 82 8.22 -4.82 -6.24
N ILE A 83 7.53 -4.18 -5.31
CA ILE A 83 6.72 -2.97 -5.54
C ILE A 83 7.55 -1.76 -5.13
N PHE A 84 7.58 -0.73 -5.98
CA PHE A 84 8.31 0.50 -5.79
C PHE A 84 7.37 1.70 -5.92
N ILE A 85 7.43 2.63 -4.95
CA ILE A 85 6.62 3.86 -4.87
C ILE A 85 7.46 5.07 -4.46
#